data_AF-A0A971X7N6-F1
#
_entry.id   AF-A0A971X7N6-F1
#
_cell.length_a   1.000
_cell.length_b   1.000
_cell.length_c   1.000
_cell.angle_alpha   90.00
_cell.angle_beta   90.00
_cell.angle_gamma   90.00
#
_symmetry.space_group_name_H-M   'P 1'
#
loop_
_entity.id
_entity.type
_entity.pdbx_description
1 polymer ?
#
loop_
_entity_poly.entity_id
_entity_poly.type
_entity_poly.pdbx_seq_one_letter_code
_entity_poly.pdbx_strand_id
1 'polypeptide(L)'
;MKKLIIIVICVILFIAASGCLKTRDKVLEQIKEDELRPVSSILLSEEDARRLNEKLQVRLYFANEDGTRLVKEIRYIDMNDAKQGTEQQATILVKELVKGPSNSTLKATIPEGASLRSPVKVENRTAIVDMTKEFVDNHPGGKEAEEMTIFSIVNTLTELKDIEKVKFLINGKTQKEFKGSFLLNNEFPRNEALIDRKQSQTVLPDPEPGPEEIAEEVNAYDVYEDEILE
;
A
#
# COMPACT_ATOMS: atom_id res chain seq x y z
N MET A 1 -0.01 43.02 81.89
CA MET A 1 1.05 42.47 81.02
C MET A 1 0.59 41.31 80.14
N LYS A 2 -0.09 40.27 80.66
CA LYS A 2 -0.56 39.11 79.85
C LYS A 2 -1.55 39.47 78.71
N LYS A 3 -2.46 40.42 78.93
CA LYS A 3 -3.43 40.88 77.90
C LYS A 3 -2.78 41.71 76.77
N LEU A 4 -1.64 42.36 77.05
CA LEU A 4 -0.92 43.19 76.09
C LEU A 4 -0.05 42.34 75.15
N ILE A 5 0.48 41.22 75.66
CA ILE A 5 1.24 40.23 74.89
C ILE A 5 0.35 39.51 73.86
N ILE A 6 -0.89 39.19 74.23
CA ILE A 6 -1.84 38.49 73.34
C ILE A 6 -2.22 39.38 72.14
N ILE A 7 -2.44 40.67 72.36
CA ILE A 7 -2.80 41.60 71.28
C ILE A 7 -1.64 41.78 70.29
N VAL A 8 -0.40 41.87 70.78
CA VAL A 8 0.79 41.98 69.92
C VAL A 8 1.02 40.72 69.09
N ILE A 9 0.78 39.52 69.66
CA ILE A 9 0.88 38.24 68.93
C ILE A 9 -0.21 38.13 67.84
N CYS A 10 -1.44 38.57 68.11
CA CYS A 10 -2.52 38.56 67.13
C CYS A 10 -2.29 39.53 65.97
N VAL A 11 -1.69 40.70 66.22
CA VAL A 11 -1.34 41.68 65.17
C VAL A 11 -0.19 41.17 64.29
N ILE A 12 0.80 40.47 64.87
CA ILE A 12 1.89 39.84 64.10
C ILE A 12 1.37 38.69 63.21
N LEU A 13 0.40 37.90 63.69
CA LEU A 13 -0.24 36.84 62.90
C LEU A 13 -1.10 37.41 61.76
N PHE A 14 -1.72 38.57 61.94
CA PHE A 14 -2.51 39.23 60.89
C PHE A 14 -1.64 39.84 59.77
N ILE A 15 -0.45 40.36 60.11
CA ILE A 15 0.48 40.91 59.11
C ILE A 15 1.09 39.80 58.22
N ALA A 16 1.23 38.58 58.74
CA ALA A 16 1.68 37.42 57.98
C ALA A 16 0.64 36.91 56.94
N ALA A 17 -0.63 37.30 57.06
CA ALA A 17 -1.71 36.83 56.19
C ALA A 17 -1.99 37.76 54.98
N SER A 18 -1.29 38.89 54.82
CA SER A 18 -1.56 39.85 53.74
C SER A 18 -0.34 40.30 52.92
N GLY A 19 0.79 39.60 53.01
CA GLY A 19 1.98 39.86 52.19
C GLY A 19 2.07 38.96 50.96
N CYS A 20 1.41 39.33 49.85
CA CYS A 20 1.60 38.69 48.53
C CYS A 20 2.93 39.11 47.88
N LEU A 21 3.78 38.15 47.49
CA LEU A 21 4.71 38.33 46.36
C LEU A 21 5.22 36.97 45.81
N LYS A 22 4.49 36.36 44.86
CA LYS A 22 5.12 35.57 43.78
C LYS A 22 4.19 35.45 42.57
N THR A 23 4.15 36.53 41.81
CA THR A 23 3.77 36.52 40.40
C THR A 23 4.70 35.58 39.64
N ARG A 24 4.16 34.47 39.11
CA ARG A 24 4.44 33.87 37.76
C ARG A 24 4.03 32.39 37.61
N ASP A 25 3.28 31.78 38.52
CA ASP A 25 2.85 30.37 38.32
C ASP A 25 1.67 30.17 37.35
N LYS A 26 0.99 31.24 36.90
CA LYS A 26 -0.04 31.12 35.84
C LYS A 26 0.51 31.03 34.41
N VAL A 27 1.83 31.16 34.21
CA VAL A 27 2.45 30.95 32.89
C VAL A 27 2.92 29.50 32.73
N LEU A 28 3.29 28.80 33.82
CA LEU A 28 3.75 27.41 33.77
C LEU A 28 2.63 26.37 33.72
N GLU A 29 1.46 26.64 34.30
CA GLU A 29 0.28 25.77 34.08
C GLU A 29 -0.35 25.99 32.71
N GLN A 30 -0.20 27.18 32.10
CA GLN A 30 -0.72 27.44 30.76
C GLN A 30 0.18 26.88 29.64
N ILE A 31 1.47 26.66 29.90
CA ILE A 31 2.39 26.00 28.97
C ILE A 31 2.20 24.47 28.95
N LYS A 32 1.44 23.89 29.89
CA LYS A 32 1.27 22.43 29.97
C LYS A 32 0.05 21.85 29.23
N GLU A 33 -0.79 22.70 28.64
CA GLU A 33 -1.97 22.25 27.89
C GLU A 33 -1.93 22.62 26.39
N ASP A 34 -0.97 23.43 25.92
CA ASP A 34 -1.00 23.98 24.55
C ASP A 34 -0.03 23.30 23.54
N GLU A 35 0.68 22.22 23.91
CA GLU A 35 1.63 21.53 23.01
C GLU A 35 1.50 19.98 22.97
N LEU A 36 0.30 19.43 23.12
CA LEU A 36 0.05 18.01 22.79
C LEU A 36 -1.18 17.80 21.89
N ARG A 37 -1.32 18.67 20.89
CA ARG A 37 -2.05 18.27 19.67
C ARG A 37 -1.03 17.61 18.75
N PRO A 38 -1.19 16.34 18.35
CA PRO A 38 -0.40 15.82 17.26
C PRO A 38 -0.64 16.72 16.05
N VAL A 39 0.41 17.35 15.54
CA VAL A 39 0.40 18.04 14.25
C VAL A 39 0.34 16.97 13.17
N SER A 40 -0.86 16.45 12.97
CA SER A 40 -1.30 15.86 11.71
C SER A 40 -2.78 16.20 11.58
N SER A 41 -3.06 17.51 11.49
CA SER A 41 -4.36 18.00 11.04
C SER A 41 -4.40 17.97 9.52
N ILE A 42 -4.35 16.78 8.93
CA ILE A 42 -5.15 16.59 7.73
C ILE A 42 -6.55 16.35 8.30
N LEU A 43 -7.46 17.30 8.08
CA LEU A 43 -8.88 17.08 8.30
C LEU A 43 -9.34 16.04 7.27
N LEU A 44 -9.08 14.75 7.54
CA LEU A 44 -9.73 13.68 6.81
C LEU A 44 -11.22 13.78 7.14
N SER A 45 -12.05 13.90 6.12
CA SER A 45 -13.49 13.81 6.31
C SER A 45 -13.83 12.43 6.87
N GLU A 46 -14.98 12.29 7.54
CA GLU A 46 -15.46 10.96 7.97
C GLU A 46 -15.57 9.99 6.79
N GLU A 47 -15.80 10.52 5.59
CA GLU A 47 -15.84 9.79 4.32
C GLU A 47 -14.44 9.32 3.89
N ASP A 48 -13.41 10.17 3.97
CA ASP A 48 -12.02 9.77 3.66
C ASP A 48 -11.47 8.76 4.67
N ALA A 49 -11.83 8.90 5.95
CA ALA A 49 -11.48 7.94 6.99
C ALA A 49 -12.18 6.59 6.77
N ARG A 50 -13.44 6.59 6.32
CA ARG A 50 -14.17 5.36 5.93
C ARG A 50 -13.54 4.72 4.70
N ARG A 51 -13.18 5.50 3.67
CA ARG A 51 -12.51 5.02 2.45
C ARG A 51 -11.17 4.36 2.76
N LEU A 52 -10.35 4.91 3.66
CA LEU A 52 -9.12 4.23 4.12
C LEU A 52 -9.43 2.93 4.87
N ASN A 53 -10.49 2.91 5.67
CA ASN A 53 -10.96 1.71 6.37
C ASN A 53 -11.71 0.73 5.46
N GLU A 54 -11.74 0.95 4.14
CA GLU A 54 -12.31 0.03 3.14
C GLU A 54 -11.24 -0.53 2.21
N LYS A 55 -9.98 -0.09 2.32
CA LYS A 55 -8.88 -0.59 1.50
C LYS A 55 -7.91 -1.44 2.30
N LEU A 56 -7.57 -2.60 1.76
CA LEU A 56 -6.54 -3.49 2.28
C LEU A 56 -5.23 -3.28 1.52
N GLN A 57 -4.16 -2.99 2.25
CA GLN A 57 -2.81 -2.93 1.70
C GLN A 57 -2.31 -4.34 1.37
N VAL A 58 -1.89 -4.57 0.14
CA VAL A 58 -1.31 -5.82 -0.35
C VAL A 58 0.05 -5.57 -1.00
N ARG A 59 0.83 -6.64 -1.12
CA ARG A 59 2.19 -6.64 -1.66
C ARG A 59 2.24 -7.53 -2.88
N LEU A 60 2.66 -6.96 -4.00
CA LEU A 60 2.85 -7.67 -5.27
C LEU A 60 4.33 -7.61 -5.64
N TYR A 61 4.83 -8.65 -6.28
CA TYR A 61 6.21 -8.74 -6.69
C TYR A 61 6.32 -8.75 -8.22
N PHE A 62 6.96 -7.73 -8.77
CA PHE A 62 7.20 -7.59 -10.22
C PHE A 62 8.68 -7.60 -10.52
N ALA A 63 9.07 -7.80 -11.77
CA ALA A 63 10.48 -7.76 -12.16
C ALA A 63 10.99 -6.31 -12.16
N ASN A 64 12.25 -6.11 -11.77
CA ASN A 64 12.95 -4.86 -12.01
C ASN A 64 13.25 -4.64 -13.50
N GLU A 65 13.80 -3.48 -13.84
CA GLU A 65 14.10 -3.08 -15.23
C GLU A 65 15.02 -4.07 -15.97
N ASP A 66 15.98 -4.69 -15.30
CA ASP A 66 16.90 -5.65 -15.93
C ASP A 66 16.37 -7.09 -15.94
N GLY A 67 15.25 -7.38 -15.26
CA GLY A 67 14.64 -8.70 -15.22
C GLY A 67 15.37 -9.72 -14.33
N THR A 68 16.25 -9.28 -13.44
CA THR A 68 17.07 -10.17 -12.60
C THR A 68 16.55 -10.31 -11.17
N ARG A 69 15.69 -9.40 -10.71
CA ARG A 69 15.18 -9.36 -9.33
C ARG A 69 13.70 -9.00 -9.26
N LEU A 70 13.08 -9.42 -8.17
CA LEU A 70 11.70 -9.09 -7.84
C LEU A 70 11.64 -7.89 -6.90
N VAL A 71 10.93 -6.86 -7.32
CA VAL A 71 10.70 -5.62 -6.58
C VAL A 71 9.29 -5.63 -6.03
N LYS A 72 9.15 -5.23 -4.76
CA LYS A 72 7.85 -5.16 -4.09
C LYS A 72 7.13 -3.86 -4.47
N GLU A 73 5.96 -4.01 -5.05
CA GLU A 73 4.97 -2.95 -5.26
C GLU A 73 3.85 -3.09 -4.22
N ILE A 74 3.51 -2.00 -3.53
CA ILE A 74 2.36 -1.97 -2.63
C ILE A 74 1.13 -1.51 -3.39
N ARG A 75 0.01 -2.22 -3.25
CA ARG A 75 -1.31 -1.81 -3.75
C ARG A 75 -2.36 -1.79 -2.66
N TYR A 76 -3.47 -1.13 -2.96
CA TYR A 76 -4.65 -1.07 -2.11
C TYR A 76 -5.82 -1.71 -2.86
N ILE A 77 -6.33 -2.82 -2.34
CA ILE A 77 -7.51 -3.52 -2.89
C ILE A 77 -8.72 -3.30 -1.98
N ASP A 78 -9.93 -3.49 -2.50
CA ASP A 78 -11.12 -3.37 -1.68
C ASP A 78 -11.17 -4.45 -0.60
N MET A 79 -11.42 -4.04 0.64
CA MET A 79 -11.43 -4.95 1.77
C MET A 79 -12.66 -5.87 1.74
N ASN A 80 -13.77 -5.46 1.10
CA ASN A 80 -14.94 -6.31 0.98
C ASN A 80 -14.66 -7.53 0.10
N ASP A 81 -13.83 -7.36 -0.94
CA ASP A 81 -13.35 -8.45 -1.78
C ASP A 81 -12.41 -9.38 -1.00
N ALA A 82 -11.59 -8.83 -0.10
CA ALA A 82 -10.58 -9.58 0.65
C ALA A 82 -11.10 -10.30 1.91
N LYS A 83 -12.29 -9.96 2.44
CA LYS A 83 -12.82 -10.56 3.69
C LYS A 83 -13.31 -12.00 3.54
N GLN A 84 -13.37 -12.54 2.33
CA GLN A 84 -13.95 -13.86 2.06
C GLN A 84 -12.97 -15.03 2.28
N GLY A 85 -11.84 -14.78 2.94
CA GLY A 85 -10.85 -15.79 3.32
C GLY A 85 -9.64 -15.85 2.38
N THR A 86 -8.66 -16.67 2.76
CA THR A 86 -7.34 -16.75 2.12
C THR A 86 -7.41 -17.12 0.64
N GLU A 87 -8.30 -18.03 0.24
CA GLU A 87 -8.46 -18.43 -1.17
C GLU A 87 -8.92 -17.27 -2.07
N GLN A 88 -9.88 -16.46 -1.59
CA GLN A 88 -10.34 -15.29 -2.32
C GLN A 88 -9.25 -14.22 -2.36
N GLN A 89 -8.55 -13.98 -1.26
CA GLN A 89 -7.40 -13.05 -1.24
C GLN A 89 -6.34 -13.47 -2.25
N ALA A 90 -5.93 -14.74 -2.23
CA ALA A 90 -4.96 -15.28 -3.18
C ALA A 90 -5.44 -15.12 -4.63
N THR A 91 -6.72 -15.38 -4.89
CA THR A 91 -7.35 -15.18 -6.21
C THR A 91 -7.23 -13.73 -6.68
N ILE A 92 -7.51 -12.76 -5.80
CA ILE A 92 -7.38 -11.33 -6.11
C ILE A 92 -5.92 -10.97 -6.39
N LEU A 93 -4.98 -11.44 -5.56
CA LEU A 93 -3.56 -11.15 -5.74
C LEU A 93 -3.02 -11.65 -7.09
N VAL A 94 -3.38 -12.87 -7.52
CA VAL A 94 -2.98 -13.36 -8.86
C VAL A 94 -3.60 -12.51 -9.97
N LYS A 95 -4.87 -12.12 -9.84
CA LYS A 95 -5.51 -11.22 -10.82
C LYS A 95 -4.81 -9.85 -10.88
N GLU A 96 -4.37 -9.32 -9.74
CA GLU A 96 -3.60 -8.07 -9.70
C GLU A 96 -2.22 -8.21 -10.35
N LEU A 97 -1.55 -9.36 -10.22
CA LEU A 97 -0.31 -9.64 -10.95
C LEU A 97 -0.55 -9.73 -12.47
N VAL A 98 -1.66 -10.34 -12.89
CA VAL A 98 -2.05 -10.45 -14.31
C VAL A 98 -2.27 -9.06 -14.94
N LYS A 99 -2.77 -8.09 -14.17
CA LYS A 99 -2.91 -6.69 -14.63
C LYS A 99 -1.56 -6.02 -14.93
N GLY A 100 -0.44 -6.59 -14.48
CA GLY A 100 0.89 -5.99 -14.59
C GLY A 100 1.11 -4.88 -13.55
N PRO A 101 2.34 -4.35 -13.41
CA PRO A 101 2.70 -3.32 -12.45
C PRO A 101 2.03 -1.97 -12.75
N SER A 102 1.79 -1.17 -11.71
CA SER A 102 1.34 0.22 -11.88
C SER A 102 2.53 1.17 -12.03
N ASN A 103 3.70 0.75 -11.54
CA ASN A 103 4.93 1.51 -11.65
C ASN A 103 5.62 1.27 -13.00
N SER A 104 5.91 2.33 -13.75
CA SER A 104 6.54 2.27 -15.07
C SER A 104 8.00 1.77 -15.07
N THR A 105 8.68 1.78 -13.91
CA THR A 105 10.04 1.22 -13.76
C THR A 105 10.02 -0.30 -13.53
N LEU A 106 8.84 -0.88 -13.25
CA LEU A 106 8.70 -2.31 -13.05
C LEU A 106 8.21 -2.99 -14.33
N LYS A 107 8.61 -4.24 -14.51
CA LYS A 107 8.22 -5.07 -15.64
C LYS A 107 7.18 -6.10 -15.23
N ALA A 108 6.16 -6.27 -16.08
CA ALA A 108 5.21 -7.36 -15.94
C ALA A 108 5.92 -8.70 -16.00
N THR A 109 5.53 -9.61 -15.11
CA THR A 109 6.09 -10.96 -15.00
C THR A 109 5.16 -12.01 -15.58
N ILE A 110 3.87 -11.69 -15.71
CA ILE A 110 2.87 -12.58 -16.30
C ILE A 110 2.82 -12.31 -17.81
N PRO A 111 2.96 -13.34 -18.67
CA PRO A 111 2.88 -13.17 -20.12
C PRO A 111 1.54 -12.59 -20.57
N GLU A 112 1.58 -11.82 -21.65
CA GLU A 112 0.37 -11.24 -22.25
C GLU A 112 -0.64 -12.34 -22.64
N GLY A 113 -1.93 -12.08 -22.39
CA GLY A 113 -3.02 -13.01 -22.66
C GLY A 113 -3.15 -14.15 -21.63
N ALA A 114 -2.20 -14.32 -20.72
CA ALA A 114 -2.35 -15.26 -19.61
C ALA A 114 -3.37 -14.75 -18.59
N SER A 115 -4.19 -15.66 -18.07
CA SER A 115 -5.14 -15.33 -17.02
C SER A 115 -5.31 -16.49 -16.04
N LEU A 116 -5.93 -16.20 -14.89
CA LEU A 116 -6.29 -17.22 -13.91
C LEU A 116 -7.57 -17.94 -14.38
N ARG A 117 -7.49 -19.26 -14.57
CA ARG A 117 -8.58 -20.08 -15.12
C ARG A 117 -9.69 -20.36 -14.10
N SER A 118 -9.33 -20.48 -12.82
CA SER A 118 -10.26 -20.75 -11.72
C SER A 118 -9.78 -20.09 -10.44
N PRO A 119 -10.66 -19.83 -9.45
CA PRO A 119 -10.24 -19.37 -8.13
C PRO A 119 -9.10 -20.23 -7.56
N VAL A 120 -8.16 -19.57 -6.89
CA VAL A 120 -7.03 -20.22 -6.22
C VAL A 120 -7.56 -21.04 -5.06
N LYS A 121 -7.13 -22.30 -4.97
CA LYS A 121 -7.43 -23.18 -3.83
C LYS A 121 -6.26 -23.23 -2.88
N VAL A 122 -6.50 -23.44 -1.59
CA VAL A 122 -5.45 -23.60 -0.59
C VAL A 122 -5.65 -24.91 0.17
N GLU A 123 -4.71 -25.84 -0.02
CA GLU A 123 -4.72 -27.16 0.61
C GLU A 123 -3.38 -27.36 1.33
N ASN A 124 -3.41 -27.73 2.62
CA ASN A 124 -2.19 -27.97 3.40
C ASN A 124 -1.13 -26.85 3.27
N ARG A 125 -1.57 -25.59 3.38
CA ARG A 125 -0.73 -24.38 3.24
C ARG A 125 -0.07 -24.23 1.86
N THR A 126 -0.57 -24.95 0.85
CA THR A 126 -0.13 -24.86 -0.53
C THR A 126 -1.24 -24.26 -1.39
N ALA A 127 -0.94 -23.14 -2.05
CA ALA A 127 -1.87 -22.53 -3.00
C ALA A 127 -1.77 -23.23 -4.36
N ILE A 128 -2.90 -23.69 -4.87
CA ILE A 128 -3.02 -24.31 -6.19
C ILE A 128 -3.52 -23.25 -7.16
N VAL A 129 -2.64 -22.82 -8.07
CA VAL A 129 -2.90 -21.76 -9.05
C VAL A 129 -3.06 -22.39 -10.42
N ASP A 130 -4.25 -22.25 -11.01
CA ASP A 130 -4.56 -22.80 -12.33
C ASP A 130 -4.62 -21.68 -13.37
N MET A 131 -3.61 -21.62 -14.23
CA MET A 131 -3.47 -20.60 -15.26
C MET A 131 -3.95 -21.12 -16.62
N THR A 132 -4.32 -20.21 -17.51
CA THR A 132 -4.59 -20.55 -18.91
C THR A 132 -3.31 -20.98 -19.65
N LYS A 133 -3.45 -21.61 -20.82
CA LYS A 133 -2.30 -22.09 -21.60
C LYS A 133 -1.35 -20.96 -22.03
N GLU A 134 -1.86 -19.73 -22.21
CA GLU A 134 -1.09 -18.55 -22.61
C GLU A 134 0.01 -18.21 -21.61
N PHE A 135 -0.17 -18.60 -20.33
CA PHE A 135 0.87 -18.48 -19.31
C PHE A 135 2.17 -19.20 -19.72
N VAL A 136 2.05 -20.31 -20.46
CA VAL A 136 3.19 -21.03 -21.05
C VAL A 136 3.43 -20.59 -22.49
N ASP A 137 2.40 -20.59 -23.33
CA ASP A 137 2.53 -20.40 -24.78
C ASP A 137 3.14 -19.05 -25.15
N ASN A 138 2.78 -17.98 -24.43
CA ASN A 138 3.22 -16.62 -24.71
C ASN A 138 4.45 -16.21 -23.89
N HIS A 139 4.94 -17.08 -23.01
CA HIS A 139 6.14 -16.79 -22.22
C HIS A 139 7.37 -16.69 -23.15
N PRO A 140 8.24 -15.67 -23.00
CA PRO A 140 9.42 -15.50 -23.86
C PRO A 140 10.46 -16.63 -23.72
N GLY A 141 10.38 -17.38 -22.62
CA GLY A 141 11.34 -18.43 -22.25
C GLY A 141 12.61 -17.85 -21.66
N GLY A 142 13.59 -18.73 -21.43
CA GLY A 142 14.85 -18.37 -20.78
C GLY A 142 14.75 -18.55 -19.27
N LYS A 143 15.81 -19.13 -18.68
CA LYS A 143 15.79 -19.59 -17.30
C LYS A 143 15.45 -18.48 -16.31
N GLU A 144 16.07 -17.31 -16.45
CA GLU A 144 15.91 -16.18 -15.55
C GLU A 144 14.49 -15.58 -15.66
N ALA A 145 13.97 -15.41 -16.88
CA ALA A 145 12.61 -14.91 -17.09
C ALA A 145 11.56 -15.89 -16.56
N GLU A 146 11.73 -17.19 -16.84
CA GLU A 146 10.88 -18.26 -16.29
C GLU A 146 10.88 -18.22 -14.75
N GLU A 147 12.05 -18.05 -14.14
CA GLU A 147 12.21 -17.95 -12.68
C GLU A 147 11.50 -16.70 -12.12
N MET A 148 11.63 -15.53 -12.75
CA MET A 148 10.93 -14.30 -12.34
C MET A 148 9.42 -14.45 -12.41
N THR A 149 8.89 -15.07 -13.46
CA THR A 149 7.44 -15.31 -13.62
C THR A 149 6.90 -16.21 -12.52
N ILE A 150 7.57 -17.33 -12.22
CA ILE A 150 7.13 -18.25 -11.19
C ILE A 150 7.23 -17.60 -9.81
N PHE A 151 8.38 -17.03 -9.46
CA PHE A 151 8.58 -16.48 -8.12
C PHE A 151 7.88 -15.16 -7.86
N SER A 152 7.46 -14.42 -8.90
CA SER A 152 6.52 -13.30 -8.78
C SER A 152 5.21 -13.74 -8.08
N ILE A 153 4.60 -14.81 -8.60
CA ILE A 153 3.36 -15.37 -8.03
C ILE A 153 3.64 -15.99 -6.66
N VAL A 154 4.71 -16.79 -6.53
CA VAL A 154 5.05 -17.47 -5.28
C VAL A 154 5.31 -16.48 -4.15
N ASN A 155 6.16 -15.48 -4.37
CA ASN A 155 6.50 -14.50 -3.34
C ASN A 155 5.31 -13.60 -2.99
N THR A 156 4.44 -13.30 -3.96
CA THR A 156 3.20 -12.57 -3.70
C THR A 156 2.23 -13.38 -2.83
N LEU A 157 1.95 -14.64 -3.19
CA LEU A 157 0.98 -15.46 -2.46
C LEU A 157 1.47 -15.87 -1.06
N THR A 158 2.78 -16.04 -0.88
CA THR A 158 3.38 -16.36 0.42
C THR A 158 3.46 -15.16 1.38
N GLU A 159 3.01 -13.97 0.97
CA GLU A 159 2.72 -12.88 1.92
C GLU A 159 1.48 -13.20 2.80
N LEU A 160 0.59 -14.07 2.30
CA LEU A 160 -0.54 -14.58 3.07
C LEU A 160 -0.04 -15.66 4.03
N LYS A 161 -0.23 -15.44 5.33
CA LYS A 161 0.33 -16.32 6.41
C LYS A 161 -0.11 -17.77 6.34
N ASP A 162 -1.22 -18.04 5.66
CA ASP A 162 -1.78 -19.39 5.49
C ASP A 162 -1.18 -20.13 4.29
N ILE A 163 -0.34 -19.48 3.48
CA ILE A 163 0.28 -20.04 2.29
C ILE A 163 1.81 -20.05 2.47
N GLU A 164 2.41 -21.23 2.41
CA GLU A 164 3.88 -21.43 2.46
C GLU A 164 4.47 -21.78 1.11
N LYS A 165 3.66 -22.39 0.23
CA LYS A 165 4.08 -22.86 -1.09
C LYS A 165 3.01 -22.62 -2.13
N VAL A 166 3.42 -22.64 -3.40
CA VAL A 166 2.51 -22.57 -4.55
C VAL A 166 2.76 -23.74 -5.48
N LYS A 167 1.69 -24.32 -6.02
CA LYS A 167 1.70 -25.34 -7.06
C LYS A 167 0.95 -24.81 -8.27
N PHE A 168 1.50 -25.04 -9.45
CA PHE A 168 0.91 -24.57 -10.70
C PHE A 168 0.19 -25.70 -11.45
N LEU A 169 -0.97 -25.36 -12.00
CA LEU A 169 -1.68 -26.12 -13.02
C LEU A 169 -1.83 -25.23 -14.25
N ILE A 170 -1.80 -25.85 -15.42
CA ILE A 170 -2.06 -25.18 -16.69
C ILE A 170 -3.22 -25.88 -17.35
N ASN A 171 -4.32 -25.15 -17.56
CA ASN A 171 -5.58 -25.73 -18.02
C ASN A 171 -6.02 -26.96 -17.21
N GLY A 172 -5.89 -26.88 -15.88
CA GLY A 172 -6.28 -27.93 -14.94
C GLY A 172 -5.35 -29.14 -14.89
N LYS A 173 -4.20 -29.10 -15.56
CA LYS A 173 -3.24 -30.22 -15.60
C LYS A 173 -1.88 -29.77 -15.10
N THR A 174 -1.18 -30.66 -14.39
CA THR A 174 0.23 -30.47 -14.07
C THR A 174 1.06 -30.58 -15.34
N GLN A 175 2.01 -29.65 -15.51
CA GLN A 175 3.03 -29.74 -16.55
C GLN A 175 4.40 -30.00 -15.92
N LYS A 176 5.24 -30.75 -16.62
CA LYS A 176 6.59 -31.08 -16.15
C LYS A 176 7.51 -29.87 -16.18
N GLU A 177 7.45 -29.12 -17.28
CA GLU A 177 8.32 -27.97 -17.57
C GLU A 177 7.44 -26.76 -17.87
N PHE A 178 7.96 -25.56 -17.61
CA PHE A 178 7.24 -24.31 -17.89
C PHE A 178 7.39 -23.92 -19.36
N LYS A 179 8.52 -23.32 -19.77
CA LYS A 179 8.82 -23.03 -21.19
C LYS A 179 10.05 -23.79 -21.72
N GLY A 180 10.48 -24.81 -20.97
CA GLY A 180 11.56 -25.74 -21.33
C GLY A 180 12.78 -25.67 -20.43
N SER A 181 12.96 -24.60 -19.65
CA SER A 181 14.15 -24.42 -18.80
C SER A 181 13.86 -24.66 -17.32
N PHE A 182 12.60 -24.52 -16.91
CA PHE A 182 12.18 -24.55 -15.52
C PHE A 182 11.22 -25.71 -15.26
N LEU A 183 11.49 -26.54 -14.25
CA LEU A 183 10.60 -27.64 -13.84
C LEU A 183 9.40 -27.08 -13.08
N LEU A 184 8.18 -27.32 -13.58
CA LEU A 184 6.94 -26.75 -13.05
C LEU A 184 6.11 -27.74 -12.20
N ASN A 185 6.46 -29.02 -12.18
CA ASN A 185 5.70 -30.08 -11.51
C ASN A 185 5.90 -30.17 -9.99
N ASN A 186 6.59 -29.20 -9.39
CA ASN A 186 6.90 -29.16 -7.97
C ASN A 186 6.00 -28.18 -7.20
N GLU A 187 6.11 -28.18 -5.88
CA GLU A 187 5.63 -27.10 -5.03
C GLU A 187 6.77 -26.11 -4.78
N PHE A 188 6.49 -24.81 -4.94
CA PHE A 188 7.48 -23.75 -4.85
C PHE A 188 7.31 -22.98 -3.54
N PRO A 189 8.25 -23.09 -2.58
CA PRO A 189 8.26 -22.23 -1.41
C PRO A 189 8.76 -20.82 -1.79
N ARG A 190 8.51 -19.85 -0.89
CA ARG A 190 9.04 -18.49 -1.01
C ARG A 190 10.55 -18.48 -1.28
N ASN A 191 10.99 -17.62 -2.20
CA ASN A 191 12.40 -17.39 -2.48
C ASN A 191 12.79 -15.93 -2.22
N GLU A 192 13.30 -15.69 -1.02
CA GLU A 192 13.78 -14.39 -0.55
C GLU A 192 15.00 -13.87 -1.31
N ALA A 193 15.81 -14.74 -1.90
CA ALA A 193 17.05 -14.35 -2.58
C ALA A 193 16.79 -13.55 -3.86
N LEU A 194 15.65 -13.80 -4.51
CA LEU A 194 15.24 -13.08 -5.71
C LEU A 194 14.69 -11.69 -5.41
N ILE A 195 14.28 -11.41 -4.18
CA ILE A 195 13.70 -10.12 -3.81
C ILE A 195 14.80 -9.06 -3.72
N ASP A 196 14.61 -7.93 -4.40
CA ASP A 196 15.40 -6.74 -4.17
C ASP A 196 14.91 -6.04 -2.90
N ARG A 197 15.73 -6.06 -1.84
CA ARG A 197 15.41 -5.46 -0.54
C ARG A 197 15.69 -3.97 -0.48
N LYS A 198 16.38 -3.39 -1.46
CA LYS A 198 16.77 -1.97 -1.47
C LYS A 198 15.72 -1.09 -2.15
N GLN A 199 14.89 -1.67 -3.00
CA GLN A 199 13.82 -0.97 -3.71
C GLN A 199 12.47 -1.54 -3.25
N SER A 200 11.75 -0.82 -2.39
CA SER A 200 10.33 -1.10 -2.13
C SER A 200 9.56 0.18 -2.40
N GLN A 201 8.62 0.14 -3.35
CA GLN A 201 7.92 1.34 -3.79
C GLN A 201 6.42 1.21 -3.46
N THR A 202 5.87 2.24 -2.80
CA THR A 202 4.46 2.30 -2.43
C THR A 202 3.70 3.01 -3.54
N VAL A 203 2.72 2.35 -4.17
CA VAL A 203 1.78 3.00 -5.10
C VAL A 203 0.53 3.37 -4.29
N LEU A 204 0.23 4.66 -4.21
CA LEU A 204 -1.00 5.15 -3.62
C LEU A 204 -2.18 4.86 -4.57
N PRO A 205 -3.39 4.60 -4.07
CA PRO A 205 -4.55 4.44 -4.94
C PRO A 205 -4.78 5.74 -5.72
N ASP A 206 -5.02 5.61 -7.02
CA ASP A 206 -5.29 6.74 -7.92
C ASP A 206 -6.49 7.53 -7.40
N PRO A 207 -6.40 8.87 -7.25
CA PRO A 207 -7.58 9.66 -6.92
C PRO A 207 -8.58 9.54 -8.08
N GLU A 208 -9.82 9.10 -7.79
CA GLU A 208 -10.88 9.14 -8.79
C GLU A 208 -10.99 10.55 -9.37
N PRO A 209 -11.19 10.70 -10.70
CA PRO A 209 -11.37 12.02 -11.28
C PRO A 209 -12.60 12.67 -10.64
N GLY A 210 -12.36 13.79 -9.95
CA GLY A 210 -13.43 14.64 -9.43
C GLY A 210 -14.31 15.16 -10.56
N PRO A 211 -15.54 15.61 -10.25
CA PRO A 211 -16.47 16.07 -11.27
C PRO A 211 -15.84 17.19 -12.12
N GLU A 212 -15.89 16.98 -13.44
CA GLU A 212 -15.30 17.79 -14.51
C GLU A 212 -15.32 19.30 -14.26
N GLU A 213 -14.14 19.91 -14.22
CA GLU A 213 -13.99 21.35 -14.42
C GLU A 213 -14.03 21.59 -15.94
N ILE A 214 -15.21 21.94 -16.44
CA ILE A 214 -15.41 22.39 -17.83
C ILE A 214 -14.64 23.72 -17.98
N ALA A 215 -13.41 23.65 -18.47
CA ALA A 215 -12.71 24.81 -18.99
C ALA A 215 -13.07 24.98 -20.47
N GLU A 216 -13.98 25.91 -20.75
CA GLU A 216 -14.15 26.47 -22.09
C GLU A 216 -12.83 27.15 -22.51
N GLU A 217 -12.05 26.49 -23.37
CA GLU A 217 -10.99 27.16 -24.12
C GLU A 217 -11.62 28.03 -25.22
N VAL A 218 -11.90 29.28 -24.89
CA VAL A 218 -12.02 30.36 -25.88
C VAL A 218 -10.62 30.65 -26.43
N ASN A 219 -10.34 30.11 -27.62
CA ASN A 219 -9.11 30.33 -28.36
C ASN A 219 -8.99 31.79 -28.82
N ALA A 220 -8.08 32.54 -28.20
CA ALA A 220 -7.77 33.93 -28.56
C ALA A 220 -6.60 34.00 -29.55
N TYR A 221 -6.79 33.44 -30.76
CA TYR A 221 -5.80 33.52 -31.85
C TYR A 221 -6.39 33.64 -33.27
N ASP A 222 -7.62 34.14 -33.43
CA ASP A 222 -8.16 34.56 -34.73
C ASP A 222 -8.57 36.03 -34.73
N VAL A 223 -7.58 36.93 -34.63
CA VAL A 223 -7.71 38.32 -35.07
C VAL A 223 -6.36 38.69 -35.68
N TYR A 224 -6.38 39.34 -36.86
CA TYR A 224 -5.26 39.75 -37.72
C TYR A 224 -4.84 38.75 -38.80
N GLU A 225 -5.62 38.69 -39.88
CA GLU A 225 -5.16 39.05 -41.24
C GLU A 225 -6.35 38.93 -42.19
N ASP A 226 -6.95 40.08 -42.55
CA ASP A 226 -7.60 40.28 -43.85
C ASP A 226 -8.02 41.76 -43.95
N GLU A 227 -7.01 42.63 -44.09
CA GLU A 227 -7.17 43.92 -44.74
C GLU A 227 -5.82 44.29 -45.36
N ILE A 228 -5.84 44.74 -46.62
CA ILE A 228 -4.74 45.19 -47.51
C ILE A 228 -4.34 44.10 -48.56
N LEU A 229 -4.55 44.26 -49.87
CA LEU A 229 -5.01 45.38 -50.71
C LEU A 229 -5.45 44.87 -52.10
N GLU A 230 -6.18 45.76 -52.78
CA GLU A 230 -6.28 45.92 -54.24
C GLU A 230 -5.00 45.61 -55.05
#